data_AF-A0A1M5RK84-F1
#
_entry.id   AF-A0A1M5RK84-F1
#
_cell.length_a   1.000
_cell.length_b   1.000
_cell.length_c   1.000
_cell.angle_alpha   90.00
_cell.angle_beta   90.00
_cell.angle_gamma   90.00
#
_symmetry.space_group_name_H-M   'P 1'
#
loop_
_entity.id
_entity.type
_entity.pdbx_description
1 polymer ?
#
loop_
_entity_poly.entity_id
_entity_poly.type
_entity_poly.pdbx_seq_one_letter_code
_entity_poly.pdbx_strand_id
1 'polypeptide(L)'
;MSKNQIEARIAQLYLALQYCSERSKTFTAGERICINQERFQWMHILEDETASPRPVSQTIENKIKEVSRLVLLHNFKPYYGDPFKEEILLQN
;
A
#
# COMPACT_ATOMS: atom_id res chain seq x y z
N MET A 1 -16.32 -2.35 -0.61
CA MET A 1 -15.49 -1.22 -1.09
C MET A 1 -15.66 -1.13 -2.60
N SER A 2 -15.69 0.07 -3.19
CA SER A 2 -15.65 0.21 -4.65
C SER A 2 -14.27 -0.14 -5.20
N LYS A 3 -14.17 -0.42 -6.50
CA LYS A 3 -12.90 -0.67 -7.21
C LYS A 3 -11.83 0.39 -6.88
N ASN A 4 -12.18 1.67 -7.01
CA ASN A 4 -11.27 2.79 -6.72
C ASN A 4 -10.78 2.79 -5.26
N GLN A 5 -11.64 2.38 -4.31
CA GLN A 5 -11.24 2.27 -2.90
C GLN A 5 -10.26 1.12 -2.68
N ILE A 6 -10.43 0.01 -3.41
CA ILE A 6 -9.54 -1.16 -3.36
C ILE A 6 -8.18 -0.80 -3.97
N GLU A 7 -8.15 -0.16 -5.14
CA GLU A 7 -6.92 0.32 -5.79
C GLU A 7 -6.15 1.29 -4.90
N ALA A 8 -6.83 2.27 -4.31
CA ALA A 8 -6.22 3.21 -3.36
C ALA A 8 -5.63 2.49 -2.13
N ARG A 9 -6.32 1.45 -1.63
CA ARG A 9 -5.82 0.64 -0.52
C ARG A 9 -4.58 -0.17 -0.92
N ILE A 10 -4.58 -0.80 -2.09
CA ILE A 10 -3.41 -1.53 -2.62
C ILE A 10 -2.22 -0.57 -2.77
N ALA A 11 -2.42 0.62 -3.34
CA ALA A 11 -1.38 1.63 -3.49
C ALA A 11 -0.82 2.07 -2.13
N GLN A 12 -1.68 2.28 -1.12
CA GLN A 12 -1.26 2.62 0.24
C GLN A 12 -0.41 1.51 0.89
N LEU A 13 -0.85 0.25 0.79
CA LEU A 13 -0.12 -0.92 1.31
C LEU A 13 1.23 -1.09 0.60
N TYR A 14 1.26 -0.82 -0.71
CA TYR A 14 2.48 -0.88 -1.50
C TYR A 14 3.49 0.19 -1.11
N LEU A 15 3.03 1.45 -0.98
CA LEU A 15 3.84 2.57 -0.49
C LEU A 15 4.40 2.29 0.91
N ALA A 16 3.60 1.72 1.82
CA ALA A 16 4.03 1.39 3.16
C ALA A 16 5.21 0.39 3.17
N LEU A 17 5.18 -0.60 2.28
CA LEU A 17 6.26 -1.59 2.12
C LEU A 17 7.51 -0.99 1.49
N GLN A 18 7.37 -0.11 0.49
CA GLN A 18 8.50 0.60 -0.13
C GLN A 18 9.20 1.51 0.89
N TYR A 19 8.44 2.39 1.56
CA TYR A 19 8.98 3.32 2.56
C TYR A 19 9.80 2.61 3.65
N CYS A 20 9.31 1.47 4.14
CA CYS A 20 9.97 0.74 5.21
C CYS A 20 11.18 -0.09 4.76
N SER A 21 11.32 -0.32 3.46
CA SER A 21 12.51 -0.96 2.90
C SER A 21 13.67 0.03 2.78
N GLU A 22 13.39 1.33 2.65
CA GLU A 22 14.39 2.35 2.33
C GLU A 22 14.78 3.26 3.51
N ARG A 23 13.85 3.56 4.44
CA ARG A 23 14.07 4.62 5.43
C ARG A 23 14.06 4.15 6.88
N SER A 24 13.08 3.33 7.27
CA SER A 24 12.83 2.99 8.68
C SER A 24 12.30 1.57 8.85
N LYS A 25 12.77 0.87 9.89
CA LYS A 25 12.20 -0.42 10.34
C LYS A 25 10.87 -0.23 11.08
N THR A 26 9.92 0.51 10.50
CA THR A 26 8.60 0.80 11.09
C THR A 26 7.78 -0.47 11.31
N PHE A 27 7.96 -1.46 10.43
CA PHE A 27 7.32 -2.76 10.50
C PHE A 27 8.35 -3.86 10.79
N THR A 28 7.95 -4.81 11.65
CA THR A 28 8.63 -6.10 11.79
C THR A 28 8.46 -6.94 10.53
N ALA A 29 9.24 -8.02 10.40
CA ALA A 29 9.07 -8.97 9.29
C ALA A 29 7.65 -9.56 9.23
N GLY A 30 7.07 -9.91 10.38
CA GLY A 30 5.70 -10.42 10.48
C GLY A 30 4.66 -9.41 10.01
N GLU A 31 4.79 -8.14 10.42
CA GLU A 31 3.88 -7.08 9.97
C GLU A 31 3.98 -6.84 8.45
N ARG A 32 5.18 -6.88 7.88
CA ARG A 32 5.38 -6.78 6.42
C ARG A 32 4.69 -7.92 5.68
N ILE A 33 4.75 -9.15 6.22
CA ILE A 33 4.03 -10.30 5.66
C ILE A 33 2.53 -10.04 5.69
N CYS A 34 1.97 -9.57 6.80
CA CYS A 34 0.53 -9.26 6.90
C CYS A 34 0.10 -8.17 5.90
N ILE A 35 0.87 -7.08 5.76
CA ILE A 35 0.59 -6.02 4.79
C ILE A 35 0.60 -6.57 3.35
N ASN A 36 1.60 -7.40 3.03
CA ASN A 36 1.71 -8.01 1.72
C ASN A 36 0.54 -8.99 1.45
N GLN A 37 0.12 -9.76 2.45
CA GLN A 37 -1.05 -10.65 2.36
C GLN A 37 -2.34 -9.88 2.12
N GLU A 38 -2.58 -8.79 2.85
CA GLU A 38 -3.75 -7.92 2.59
C GLU A 38 -3.69 -7.36 1.16
N ARG A 39 -2.52 -6.88 0.72
CA ARG A 39 -2.35 -6.33 -0.64
C ARG A 39 -2.69 -7.36 -1.72
N PHE A 40 -2.19 -8.59 -1.59
CA PHE A 40 -2.50 -9.68 -2.52
C PHE A 40 -3.97 -10.07 -2.48
N GLN A 41 -4.60 -10.09 -1.31
CA GLN A 41 -6.02 -10.39 -1.20
C GLN A 41 -6.87 -9.33 -1.92
N TRP A 42 -6.50 -8.06 -1.81
CA TRP A 42 -7.19 -6.99 -2.55
C TRP A 42 -7.00 -7.10 -4.06
N MET A 43 -5.80 -7.46 -4.53
CA MET A 43 -5.59 -7.73 -5.97
C MET A 43 -6.46 -8.90 -6.45
N HIS A 44 -6.58 -9.96 -5.67
CA HIS A 44 -7.45 -11.08 -5.99
C HIS A 44 -8.94 -10.68 -6.04
N ILE A 45 -9.40 -9.83 -5.11
CA ILE A 45 -10.78 -9.31 -5.10
C ILE A 45 -11.10 -8.47 -6.34
N LEU A 46 -10.10 -7.82 -6.96
CA LEU A 46 -10.30 -7.12 -8.23
C LEU A 46 -10.59 -8.08 -9.40
N GLU A 47 -10.17 -9.35 -9.29
CA GLU A 47 -10.39 -10.39 -10.30
C GLU A 47 -11.61 -11.27 -9.97
N ASP A 48 -11.84 -11.53 -8.68
CA ASP A 48 -12.94 -12.32 -8.14
C ASP A 48 -13.60 -11.59 -6.96
N GLU A 49 -14.72 -10.93 -7.23
CA GLU A 49 -15.49 -10.18 -6.23
C GLU A 49 -16.08 -11.06 -5.11
N THR A 50 -16.11 -12.38 -5.28
CA THR A 50 -16.58 -13.32 -4.24
C THR A 50 -15.53 -13.59 -3.17
N ALA A 51 -14.27 -13.23 -3.42
CA ALA A 51 -13.19 -13.39 -2.47
C ALA A 51 -13.39 -12.48 -1.24
N SER A 52 -13.02 -13.00 -0.07
CA SER A 52 -13.17 -12.26 1.18
C SER A 52 -11.94 -11.38 1.48
N PRO A 53 -12.11 -10.18 2.03
CA PRO A 53 -10.99 -9.33 2.41
C PRO A 53 -10.22 -9.90 3.60
N ARG A 54 -8.93 -9.56 3.68
CA ARG A 54 -8.06 -9.95 4.80
C ARG A 54 -7.37 -8.71 5.38
N PRO A 55 -8.09 -7.86 6.12
CA PRO A 55 -7.53 -6.64 6.66
C PRO A 55 -6.42 -6.94 7.69
N VAL A 56 -5.40 -6.10 7.72
CA VAL A 56 -4.41 -6.12 8.82
C VAL A 56 -5.03 -5.69 10.15
N SER A 57 -4.30 -5.94 11.24
CA SER A 57 -4.72 -5.51 12.59
C SER A 57 -4.72 -3.98 12.73
N GLN A 58 -5.49 -3.46 13.69
CA GLN A 58 -5.56 -2.03 13.98
C GLN A 58 -4.18 -1.41 14.30
N THR A 59 -3.28 -2.17 14.91
CA THR A 59 -1.91 -1.74 15.19
C THR A 59 -1.13 -1.49 13.90
N ILE A 60 -1.23 -2.39 12.93
CA ILE A 60 -0.59 -2.24 11.62
C ILE A 60 -1.23 -1.08 10.87
N GLU A 61 -2.55 -0.93 10.95
CA GLU A 61 -3.28 0.18 10.34
C GLU A 61 -2.80 1.55 10.85
N ASN A 62 -2.60 1.69 12.16
CA ASN A 62 -2.07 2.92 12.74
C ASN A 62 -0.66 3.24 12.23
N LYS A 63 0.19 2.22 12.07
CA LYS A 63 1.53 2.38 11.49
C LYS A 63 1.48 2.76 10.01
N ILE A 64 0.55 2.20 9.23
CA ILE A 64 0.36 2.57 7.82
C ILE A 64 -0.02 4.05 7.71
N LYS A 65 -0.95 4.54 8.56
CA LYS A 65 -1.32 5.97 8.62
C LYS A 65 -0.13 6.85 8.95
N GLU A 66 0.69 6.44 9.91
CA GLU A 66 1.92 7.17 10.26
C GLU A 66 2.92 7.20 9.09
N VAL A 67 3.08 6.09 8.37
CA VAL A 67 3.90 6.05 7.16
C VAL A 67 3.39 7.04 6.11
N SER A 68 2.08 7.16 5.88
CA SER A 68 1.53 8.17 4.96
C SER A 68 1.92 9.59 5.36
N ARG A 69 1.93 9.91 6.66
CA ARG A 69 2.39 11.21 7.17
C ARG A 69 3.90 11.41 6.95
N LEU A 70 4.70 10.38 7.23
CA LEU A 70 6.16 10.43 7.08
C LEU A 70 6.60 10.52 5.62
N VAL A 71 5.90 9.87 4.70
CA VAL A 71 6.15 9.99 3.26
C VAL A 71 6.07 11.45 2.81
N LEU A 72 5.02 12.16 3.23
CA LEU A 72 4.87 13.59 2.94
C LEU A 72 5.95 14.43 3.61
N LEU A 73 6.21 14.19 4.91
CA LEU A 73 7.21 14.94 5.68
C LEU A 73 8.62 14.83 5.08
N HIS A 74 8.98 13.65 4.59
CA HIS A 74 10.31 13.37 4.06
C HIS A 74 10.42 13.54 2.54
N ASN A 75 9.35 14.02 1.87
CA ASN A 75 9.26 14.07 0.41
C ASN A 75 9.71 12.74 -0.23
N PHE A 76 9.29 11.63 0.36
CA PHE A 76 9.71 10.31 -0.07
C PHE A 76 9.20 10.02 -1.48
N LYS A 77 10.11 9.61 -2.35
CA LYS A 77 9.81 9.19 -3.72
C LYS A 77 9.88 7.66 -3.77
N PRO A 78 8.75 6.96 -3.86
CA PRO A 78 8.77 5.50 -3.96
C PRO A 78 9.48 5.09 -5.25
N TYR A 79 10.24 4.00 -5.21
CA TYR A 79 10.92 3.46 -6.38
C TYR A 79 9.94 3.05 -7.49
N TYR A 80 8.78 2.52 -7.10
CA TYR A 80 7.65 2.25 -7.97
C TYR A 80 6.51 3.22 -7.65
N GLY A 81 5.98 3.88 -8.68
CA GLY A 81 4.78 4.72 -8.57
C GLY A 81 3.54 3.96 -8.14
N ASP A 82 2.41 4.68 -8.07
CA ASP A 82 1.10 4.06 -7.85
C ASP A 82 0.81 3.09 -9.01
N PRO A 83 0.64 1.79 -8.76
CA PRO A 83 0.48 0.80 -9.83
C PRO A 83 -0.81 0.95 -10.64
N PHE A 84 -1.75 1.79 -10.18
CA PHE A 84 -3.02 2.06 -10.88
C PHE A 84 -3.07 3.46 -11.51
N LYS A 85 -1.99 4.24 -11.43
CA LYS A 85 -1.89 5.52 -12.14
C LYS A 85 -0.89 5.36 -13.27
N GLU A 86 -1.36 5.60 -14.50
CA GLU A 86 -0.44 5.84 -15.60
C GLU A 86 0.38 7.09 -15.29
N GLU A 87 1.69 7.03 -15.49
CA GLU A 87 2.49 8.24 -15.58
C GLU A 87 1.91 9.06 -16.75
N ILE A 88 1.44 10.28 -16.46
CA ILE A 88 1.10 11.24 -17.51
C ILE A 88 2.42 11.57 -18.21
N LEU A 89 2.73 10.83 -19.28
CA LEU A 89 3.75 11.22 -20.23
C LEU A 89 3.26 12.53 -20.86
N LEU A 90 3.75 13.65 -20.35
CA LEU A 90 3.65 14.93 -21.04
C LEU A 90 4.41 14.76 -22.36
N GLN A 91 3.66 14.47 -23.44
CA GLN A 91 4.19 14.57 -24.79
C GLN A 91 4.48 16.04 -25.02
N ASN A 92 5.77 16.36 -25.13
CA ASN A 92 6.25 17.68 -25.56
C ASN A 92 5.88 17.94 -27.01
#